data_AF-A0A5S4T7A8-F1
#
_entry.id   AF-A0A5S4T7A8-F1
#
_cell.length_a   1.000
_cell.length_b   1.000
_cell.length_c   1.000
_cell.angle_alpha   90.00
_cell.angle_beta   90.00
_cell.angle_gamma   90.00
#
_symmetry.space_group_name_H-M   'P 1'
#
loop_
_entity.id
_entity.type
_entity.pdbx_description
1 polymer ?
#
loop_
_entity_poly.entity_id
_entity_poly.type
_entity_poly.pdbx_seq_one_letter_code
_entity_poly.pdbx_strand_id
1 'polypeptide(L)' 'MENKTNQTIAEALSVTLNQIEQVLALTAEGNTIPFIARYRKEVTGNLDEVVIKAIIDMD' A
#
# COMPACT_ATOMS: atom_id res chain seq x y z
N MET A 1 8.30 -3.39 16.41
CA MET A 1 6.87 -3.10 16.71
C MET A 1 6.08 -2.77 15.44
N GLU A 2 6.74 -2.60 14.28
CA GLU A 2 6.12 -2.41 12.94
C GLU A 2 5.13 -3.50 12.53
N ASN A 3 5.41 -4.78 12.81
CA ASN A 3 4.55 -5.88 12.35
C ASN A 3 3.10 -5.84 12.86
N LYS A 4 2.84 -5.21 14.02
CA LYS A 4 1.49 -5.14 14.59
C LYS A 4 0.62 -4.10 13.89
N THR A 5 1.23 -3.02 13.39
CA THR A 5 0.54 -1.97 12.63
C THR A 5 0.14 -2.50 11.26
N ASN A 6 1.06 -3.14 10.52
CA ASN A 6 0.76 -3.67 9.18
C ASN A 6 -0.31 -4.78 9.20
N GLN A 7 -0.34 -5.61 10.24
CA GLN A 7 -1.42 -6.59 10.44
C GLN A 7 -2.78 -5.92 10.61
N THR A 8 -2.83 -4.81 11.37
CA THR A 8 -4.07 -4.05 11.58
C THR A 8 -4.55 -3.40 10.28
N ILE A 9 -3.63 -2.82 9.50
CA ILE A 9 -3.94 -2.22 8.19
C ILE A 9 -4.45 -3.30 7.22
N ALA A 10 -3.79 -4.46 7.18
CA ALA A 10 -4.17 -5.58 6.32
C ALA A 10 -5.60 -6.05 6.59
N GLU A 11 -5.94 -6.22 7.87
CA GLU A 11 -7.30 -6.59 8.30
C GLU A 11 -8.32 -5.50 7.97
N ALA A 12 -8.01 -4.23 8.27
CA ALA A 12 -8.94 -3.11 8.07
C ALA A 12 -9.26 -2.84 6.58
N LEU A 13 -8.26 -2.98 5.70
CA LEU A 13 -8.40 -2.68 4.28
C LEU A 13 -8.63 -3.93 3.41
N SER A 14 -8.70 -5.12 4.02
CA SER A 14 -8.79 -6.40 3.31
C SER A 14 -7.70 -6.57 2.23
N VAL A 15 -6.47 -6.19 2.59
CA VAL A 15 -5.27 -6.33 1.75
C VAL A 15 -4.26 -7.27 2.40
N THR A 16 -3.29 -7.73 1.63
CA THR A 16 -2.20 -8.57 2.17
C THR A 16 -1.05 -7.72 2.71
N LEU A 17 -0.27 -8.28 3.63
CA LEU A 17 0.96 -7.65 4.13
C LEU A 17 1.93 -7.31 3.00
N ASN A 18 2.08 -8.20 2.02
CA ASN A 18 2.89 -7.95 0.84
C ASN A 18 2.40 -6.73 0.06
N GLN A 19 1.08 -6.53 -0.10
CA GLN A 19 0.57 -5.34 -0.79
C GLN A 19 0.90 -4.05 -0.03
N ILE A 20 0.84 -4.07 1.30
CA ILE A 20 1.25 -2.94 2.14
C ILE A 20 2.73 -2.65 1.95
N GLU A 21 3.59 -3.67 2.09
CA GLU A 21 5.04 -3.54 1.92
C GLU A 21 5.41 -2.96 0.55
N GLN A 22 4.77 -3.42 -0.53
CA GLN A 22 5.00 -2.90 -1.88
C GLN A 22 4.57 -1.45 -2.04
N VAL A 23 3.44 -1.05 -1.45
CA VAL A 23 2.98 0.35 -1.48
C VAL A 23 3.93 1.27 -0.71
N LEU A 24 4.37 0.86 0.49
CA LEU A 24 5.30 1.62 1.31
C LEU A 24 6.67 1.75 0.64
N ALA A 25 7.18 0.66 0.05
CA ALA A 25 8.43 0.66 -0.70
C ALA A 25 8.39 1.62 -1.90
N LEU A 26 7.33 1.53 -2.72
CA LEU A 26 7.16 2.42 -3.87
C LEU A 26 7.04 3.90 -3.45
N THR A 27 6.39 4.17 -2.32
CA THR A 27 6.28 5.52 -1.76
C THR A 27 7.63 6.03 -1.25
N ALA A 28 8.41 5.19 -0.59
CA ALA A 28 9.77 5.49 -0.14
C ALA A 28 10.74 5.77 -1.30
N GLU A 29 10.52 5.15 -2.47
CA GLU A 29 11.21 5.46 -3.73
C GLU A 29 10.79 6.82 -4.35
N GLY A 30 9.81 7.52 -3.76
CA GLY A 30 9.32 8.82 -4.23
C GLY A 30 8.21 8.74 -5.29
N ASN A 31 7.62 7.57 -5.51
CA ASN A 31 6.48 7.45 -6.41
C ASN A 31 5.22 8.09 -5.80
N THR A 32 4.44 8.79 -6.62
CA THR A 32 3.17 9.39 -6.19
C THR A 32 2.03 8.39 -6.25
N ILE A 33 0.98 8.61 -5.45
CA ILE A 33 -0.22 7.76 -5.41
C ILE A 33 -0.85 7.56 -6.82
N PRO A 34 -1.10 8.60 -7.64
CA PRO A 34 -1.61 8.42 -9.00
C PRO A 34 -0.66 7.62 -9.90
N PHE A 35 0.66 7.73 -9.68
CA PHE A 35 1.65 6.98 -10.44
C PHE A 35 1.61 5.49 -10.07
N ILE A 36 1.57 5.17 -8.77
CA ILE A 36 1.50 3.78 -8.29
C ILE A 36 0.24 3.10 -8.82
N ALA A 37 -0.94 3.72 -8.65
CA ALA A 37 -2.22 3.17 -9.10
C ALA A 37 -2.27 2.92 -10.63
N ARG A 38 -1.58 3.76 -11.42
CA ARG A 38 -1.60 3.68 -12.89
C ARG A 38 -0.51 2.79 -13.48
N TYR A 39 0.70 2.81 -12.92
CA TYR A 39 1.91 2.24 -13.54
C TYR A 39 2.58 1.14 -12.70
N ARG A 40 2.12 0.89 -11.47
CA ARG A 40 2.62 -0.16 -10.56
C ARG A 40 1.50 -1.06 -10.02
N LYS A 41 0.37 -1.08 -10.72
CA LYS A 41 -0.79 -1.93 -10.40
C LYS A 41 -0.43 -3.41 -10.31
N GLU A 42 0.38 -3.97 -11.21
CA GLU A 42 0.78 -5.38 -11.08
C GLU A 42 1.62 -5.66 -9.83
N VAL A 43 2.51 -4.74 -9.48
CA VAL A 43 3.41 -4.84 -8.30
C VAL A 43 2.61 -4.80 -6.99
N THR A 44 1.51 -4.05 -6.97
CA THR A 44 0.63 -3.88 -5.81
C THR A 44 -0.57 -4.84 -5.82
N GLY A 45 -0.70 -5.73 -6.81
CA GLY A 45 -1.88 -6.62 -6.90
C GLY A 45 -3.17 -5.90 -7.31
N ASN A 46 -3.05 -4.89 -8.17
CA ASN A 46 -4.10 -4.06 -8.76
C ASN A 46 -4.87 -3.19 -7.76
N LEU A 47 -4.18 -2.68 -6.73
CA LEU A 47 -4.78 -1.68 -5.85
C LEU A 47 -5.11 -0.39 -6.60
N ASP A 48 -6.24 0.20 -6.25
CA ASP A 48 -6.62 1.52 -6.73
C ASP A 48 -6.06 2.64 -5.84
N GLU A 49 -6.28 3.87 -6.30
CA GLU A 49 -5.81 5.08 -5.63
C GLU A 49 -6.35 5.22 -4.20
N VAL A 50 -7.58 4.77 -3.95
CA VAL A 50 -8.25 4.91 -2.66
C VAL A 50 -7.59 3.99 -1.64
N VAL A 51 -7.36 2.71 -2.00
CA VAL A 51 -6.71 1.75 -1.11
C VAL A 51 -5.24 2.12 -0.88
N ILE A 52 -4.52 2.56 -1.91
CA ILE A 52 -3.12 3.02 -1.78
C ILE A 52 -3.04 4.20 -0.82
N LYS A 53 -3.95 5.18 -0.95
CA LYS A 53 -4.01 6.34 -0.03
C LYS A 53 -4.30 5.90 1.40
N ALA A 54 -5.26 4.98 1.60
CA ALA A 54 -5.61 4.47 2.91
C ALA A 54 -4.45 3.73 3.59
N ILE A 55 -3.67 2.94 2.84
CA ILE A 55 -2.46 2.29 3.37
C ILE A 55 -1.47 3.34 3.89
N ILE A 56 -1.19 4.38 3.10
CA ILE A 56 -0.22 5.44 3.46
C ILE A 56 -0.69 6.28 4.65
N ASP A 57 -1.99 6.53 4.77
CA ASP A 57 -2.55 7.32 5.87
C ASP A 57 -2.63 6.55 7.21
N MET A 58 -2.58 5.21 7.16
CA MET A 58 -2.69 4.33 8.33
C MET A 58 -1.35 3.75 8.81
N ASP A 59 -0.30 3.85 8.00
CA ASP A 59 1.10 3.52 8.35
C ASP A 59 1.68 4.52 9.37
#